data_AF-A0A663E7V8-F1
#
_entry.id   AF-A0A663E7V8-F1
#
_cell.length_a   1.000
_cell.length_b   1.000
_cell.length_c   1.000
_cell.angle_alpha   90.00
_cell.angle_beta   90.00
_cell.angle_gamma   90.00
#
_symmetry.space_group_name_H-M   'P 1'
#
loop_
_entity.id
_entity.type
_entity.pdbx_description
1 polymer ?
#
loop_
_entity_poly.entity_id
_entity_poly.type
_entity_poly.pdbx_seq_one_letter_code
_entity_poly.pdbx_strand_id
1 'polypeptide(L)'
;MVCQGKGGFGEIWAESRILGAGSGETGSKPEFFLLPVSQEVENVRWKMTQCKEECGKELSDRLRSFSSIPKTCSIGYPWASPCACLRILLFLFFHPHFPSEIICTRCPAGWQQFAKTCYFFSSTTKPWLAAKDFCTNFNSHLAIVNTEQENKFLANHIMDHRVFWLGLTDMHTEGNWKWVDGSILSLSFWNSGEPNNVGHQGEDCATIYSSGHWNDATCSNAEPWVCERSC
;
A
#
# COMPACT_ATOMS: atom_id res chain seq x y z
N MET A 1 -15.06 -9.61 -16.04
CA MET A 1 -14.90 -8.91 -17.34
C MET A 1 -13.55 -8.24 -17.34
N VAL A 2 -12.75 -8.49 -18.37
CA VAL A 2 -11.40 -7.94 -18.55
C VAL A 2 -11.52 -6.56 -19.20
N CYS A 3 -10.83 -5.55 -18.68
CA CYS A 3 -10.58 -4.31 -19.40
C CYS A 3 -9.09 -4.22 -19.71
N GLN A 4 -8.75 -4.50 -20.98
CA GLN A 4 -7.48 -4.08 -21.58
C GLN A 4 -7.62 -2.62 -22.06
N GLY A 5 -6.56 -1.83 -21.88
CA GLY A 5 -6.39 -0.54 -22.54
C GLY A 5 -4.92 -0.37 -22.94
N LYS A 6 -4.66 -0.39 -24.25
CA LYS A 6 -3.36 -0.13 -24.90
C LYS A 6 -3.26 1.35 -25.32
N GLY A 7 -2.02 1.88 -25.34
CA GLY A 7 -1.55 3.05 -26.11
C GLY A 7 -1.87 4.41 -25.47
N GLY A 8 -1.01 5.44 -25.45
CA GLY A 8 0.20 5.78 -26.20
C GLY A 8 0.10 7.25 -26.67
N PHE A 9 1.24 7.97 -26.74
CA PHE A 9 1.44 9.40 -27.12
C PHE A 9 1.07 10.45 -26.04
N GLY A 10 1.81 11.53 -25.81
CA GLY A 10 2.95 12.16 -26.49
C GLY A 10 3.00 13.62 -26.02
N GLU A 11 4.20 14.19 -25.90
CA GLU A 11 4.48 15.56 -25.43
C GLU A 11 3.68 16.65 -26.18
N ILE A 12 3.20 17.67 -25.48
CA ILE A 12 2.88 18.97 -26.06
C ILE A 12 3.30 20.08 -25.09
N TRP A 13 4.25 20.91 -25.55
CA TRP A 13 4.67 22.18 -24.94
C TRP A 13 3.55 23.21 -25.05
N ALA A 14 3.36 24.02 -23.99
CA ALA A 14 2.61 25.27 -24.09
C ALA A 14 3.39 26.40 -23.41
N GLU A 15 4.18 27.12 -24.22
CA GLU A 15 4.60 28.49 -23.93
C GLU A 15 3.37 29.39 -23.83
N SER A 16 3.27 30.22 -22.80
CA SER A 16 2.39 31.40 -22.83
C SER A 16 3.23 32.66 -22.63
N ARG A 17 3.36 33.39 -23.75
CA ARG A 17 3.91 34.73 -23.87
C ARG A 17 3.16 35.70 -22.95
N ILE A 18 3.93 36.46 -22.16
CA ILE A 18 3.48 37.69 -21.51
C ILE A 18 3.46 38.79 -22.58
N LEU A 19 2.29 39.38 -22.84
CA LEU A 19 2.15 40.70 -23.44
C LEU A 19 1.52 41.63 -22.41
N GLY A 20 2.17 42.76 -22.16
CA GLY A 20 1.76 43.75 -21.18
C GLY A 20 1.00 44.95 -21.75
N ALA A 21 0.65 45.81 -20.79
CA ALA A 21 0.30 47.23 -20.84
C ALA A 21 -1.13 47.65 -21.23
N GLY A 22 -1.75 48.43 -20.33
CA GLY A 22 -2.94 49.25 -20.60
C GLY A 22 -3.65 49.77 -19.34
N SER A 23 -3.46 51.04 -19.04
CA SER A 23 -3.91 51.86 -17.89
C SER A 23 -5.42 52.16 -17.75
N GLY A 24 -5.88 52.53 -16.54
CA GLY A 24 -7.00 53.48 -16.36
C GLY A 24 -8.01 53.13 -15.25
N GLU A 25 -8.29 54.09 -14.38
CA GLU A 25 -8.99 54.01 -13.08
C GLU A 25 -10.54 53.86 -13.14
N THR A 26 -11.13 53.25 -12.11
CA THR A 26 -12.19 53.78 -11.19
C THR A 26 -13.06 52.65 -10.61
N GLY A 27 -13.47 52.81 -9.35
CA GLY A 27 -13.87 51.74 -8.45
C GLY A 27 -15.21 51.03 -8.71
N SER A 28 -15.20 49.73 -8.41
CA SER A 28 -16.34 48.96 -7.89
C SER A 28 -15.79 47.75 -7.11
N LYS A 29 -16.46 47.36 -6.01
CA LYS A 29 -16.07 46.25 -5.12
C LYS A 29 -15.81 44.96 -5.93
N PRO A 30 -14.81 44.13 -5.59
CA PRO A 30 -14.71 42.80 -6.17
C PRO A 30 -15.82 41.94 -5.55
N GLU A 31 -16.88 41.73 -6.32
CA GLU A 31 -17.78 40.61 -6.12
C GLU A 31 -16.97 39.34 -6.37
N PHE A 32 -16.82 38.49 -5.33
CA PHE A 32 -16.18 37.19 -5.45
C PHE A 32 -17.06 36.31 -6.35
N PHE A 33 -16.79 36.34 -7.65
CA PHE A 33 -17.25 35.30 -8.57
C PHE A 33 -16.51 34.02 -8.19
N LEU A 34 -17.20 33.11 -7.50
CA LEU A 34 -16.76 31.74 -7.36
C LEU A 34 -16.59 31.16 -8.77
N LEU A 35 -15.35 30.87 -9.16
CA LEU A 35 -15.06 30.21 -10.43
C LEU A 35 -15.86 28.89 -10.50
N PRO A 36 -16.52 28.57 -11.63
CA PRO A 36 -17.23 27.32 -11.77
C PRO A 36 -16.24 26.18 -11.56
N VAL A 37 -16.57 25.29 -10.62
CA VAL A 37 -15.82 24.06 -10.35
C VAL A 37 -15.64 23.33 -11.69
N SER A 38 -14.41 23.01 -12.07
CA SER A 38 -14.15 22.39 -13.38
C SER A 38 -14.93 21.07 -13.48
N GLN A 39 -15.42 20.75 -14.68
CA GLN A 39 -16.14 19.50 -14.94
C GLN A 39 -15.34 18.27 -14.49
N GLU A 40 -14.01 18.36 -14.48
CA GLU A 40 -13.09 17.34 -13.98
C GLU A 40 -13.22 17.11 -12.47
N VAL A 41 -13.36 18.18 -11.67
CA VAL A 41 -13.55 18.08 -10.22
C VAL A 41 -14.92 17.48 -9.88
N GLU A 42 -15.97 17.83 -10.63
CA GLU A 42 -17.28 17.19 -10.48
C GLU A 42 -17.26 15.72 -10.89
N ASN A 43 -16.55 15.37 -11.96
CA ASN A 43 -16.38 13.99 -12.41
C ASN A 43 -15.59 13.15 -11.39
N VAL A 44 -14.58 13.74 -10.74
CA VAL A 44 -13.86 13.10 -9.61
C VAL A 44 -14.77 12.94 -8.40
N ARG A 45 -15.56 13.97 -8.03
CA ARG A 45 -16.53 13.90 -6.92
C ARG A 45 -17.58 12.81 -7.16
N TRP A 46 -18.09 12.69 -8.39
CA TRP A 46 -19.04 11.65 -8.76
C TRP A 46 -18.43 10.26 -8.68
N LYS A 47 -17.21 10.07 -9.20
CA LYS A 47 -16.44 8.81 -9.07
C LYS A 47 -16.14 8.44 -7.62
N MET A 48 -15.82 9.41 -6.76
CA MET A 48 -15.63 9.19 -5.32
C MET A 48 -16.93 8.79 -4.62
N THR A 49 -18.06 9.36 -5.02
CA THR A 49 -19.39 9.03 -4.47
C THR A 49 -19.81 7.61 -4.88
N GLN A 50 -19.58 7.23 -6.14
CA GLN A 50 -19.86 5.90 -6.64
C GLN A 50 -18.99 4.82 -5.94
N CYS A 51 -17.71 5.11 -5.71
CA CYS A 51 -16.81 4.23 -4.97
C CYS A 51 -17.24 4.04 -3.49
N LYS A 52 -17.84 5.07 -2.89
CA LYS A 52 -18.41 5.00 -1.52
C LYS A 52 -19.66 4.11 -1.46
N GLU A 53 -20.48 4.08 -2.51
CA GLU A 53 -21.67 3.23 -2.61
C GLU A 53 -21.38 1.78 -3.02
N GLU A 54 -20.22 1.52 -3.64
CA GLU A 54 -19.79 0.19 -4.07
C GLU A 54 -18.90 -0.54 -3.05
N CYS A 55 -18.33 0.19 -2.08
CA CYS A 55 -17.56 -0.41 -1.00
C CYS A 55 -18.48 -1.26 -0.09
N GLY A 56 -18.37 -2.59 -0.21
CA GLY A 56 -19.11 -3.57 0.60
C GLY A 56 -20.32 -4.23 -0.08
N LYS A 57 -20.74 -3.78 -1.27
CA LYS A 57 -21.82 -4.45 -2.01
C LYS A 57 -21.44 -5.88 -2.39
N GLU A 58 -20.22 -6.09 -2.88
CA GLU A 58 -19.74 -7.44 -3.25
C GLU A 58 -19.64 -8.40 -2.06
N LEU A 59 -19.31 -7.90 -0.85
CA LEU A 59 -19.35 -8.71 0.37
C LEU A 59 -20.79 -9.01 0.80
N SER A 60 -21.70 -8.03 0.72
CA SER A 60 -23.11 -8.20 1.07
C SER A 60 -23.86 -9.16 0.14
N ASP A 61 -23.50 -9.16 -1.15
CA ASP A 61 -24.10 -10.03 -2.16
C ASP A 61 -23.58 -11.48 -2.04
N ARG A 62 -22.29 -11.64 -1.70
CA ARG A 62 -21.72 -12.96 -1.36
C ARG A 62 -22.31 -13.52 -0.06
N LEU A 63 -22.53 -12.69 0.96
CA LEU A 63 -23.20 -13.12 2.20
C LEU A 63 -24.67 -13.50 1.98
N ARG A 64 -25.37 -12.80 1.07
CA ARG A 64 -26.75 -13.16 0.66
C ARG A 64 -26.83 -14.52 -0.03
N SER A 65 -25.85 -14.86 -0.87
CA SER A 65 -25.74 -16.19 -1.51
C SER A 65 -25.63 -17.34 -0.50
N PHE A 66 -24.95 -17.13 0.63
CA PHE A 66 -24.86 -18.13 1.72
C PHE A 66 -26.15 -18.27 2.53
N SER A 67 -27.02 -17.25 2.56
CA SER A 67 -28.27 -17.28 3.32
C SER A 67 -29.41 -18.05 2.63
N SER A 68 -29.24 -18.43 1.36
CA SER A 68 -30.25 -19.13 0.54
C SER A 68 -30.11 -20.66 0.50
N ILE A 69 -29.29 -21.26 1.36
CA ILE A 69 -29.24 -22.73 1.49
C ILE A 69 -30.53 -23.20 2.20
N PRO A 70 -31.38 -24.02 1.56
CA PRO A 70 -32.66 -24.42 2.14
C PRO A 70 -32.44 -25.32 3.38
N LYS A 71 -32.85 -24.82 4.56
CA LYS A 71 -32.91 -25.58 5.81
C LYS A 71 -34.22 -26.37 5.90
N THR A 72 -34.44 -27.37 5.05
CA THR A 72 -35.48 -28.39 5.32
C THR A 72 -35.19 -29.67 4.56
N CYS A 73 -34.71 -30.71 5.26
CA CYS A 73 -34.96 -32.09 4.86
C CYS A 73 -35.99 -32.65 5.84
N SER A 74 -37.21 -32.82 5.34
CA SER A 74 -38.36 -33.30 6.11
C SER A 74 -38.19 -34.77 6.47
N ILE A 75 -38.60 -35.08 7.70
CA ILE A 75 -38.66 -36.42 8.30
C ILE A 75 -39.74 -37.24 7.58
N GLY A 76 -39.42 -38.46 7.11
CA GLY A 76 -40.43 -39.35 6.52
C GLY A 76 -39.93 -40.72 6.03
N TYR A 77 -40.12 -41.73 6.89
CA TYR A 77 -40.23 -43.19 6.68
C TYR A 77 -38.98 -44.10 6.67
N PRO A 78 -39.15 -45.36 7.17
CA PRO A 78 -38.08 -46.25 7.56
C PRO A 78 -37.87 -47.40 6.55
N TRP A 79 -36.72 -48.06 6.66
CA TRP A 79 -36.25 -49.26 5.92
C TRP A 79 -35.57 -48.98 4.56
N ALA A 80 -34.29 -48.63 4.60
CA ALA A 80 -33.30 -49.11 3.63
C ALA A 80 -31.89 -49.04 4.27
N SER A 81 -31.12 -50.11 4.02
CA SER A 81 -29.78 -50.46 4.52
C SER A 81 -28.70 -49.34 4.46
N PRO A 82 -27.58 -49.49 5.20
CA PRO A 82 -26.69 -48.37 5.52
C PRO A 82 -25.85 -47.94 4.31
N CYS A 83 -26.19 -46.79 3.73
CA CYS A 83 -25.30 -46.09 2.81
C CYS A 83 -24.09 -45.52 3.58
N ALA A 84 -22.92 -45.71 3.00
CA ALA A 84 -21.60 -45.26 3.41
C ALA A 84 -21.52 -43.77 3.82
N CYS A 85 -22.03 -43.43 5.00
CA CYS A 85 -21.96 -42.09 5.58
C CYS A 85 -21.22 -42.08 6.93
N LEU A 86 -20.29 -43.03 7.13
CA LEU A 86 -19.46 -43.12 8.32
C LEU A 86 -17.96 -42.98 8.01
N ARG A 87 -17.60 -42.17 7.02
CA ARG A 87 -16.21 -41.74 6.79
C ARG A 87 -16.03 -40.24 6.56
N ILE A 88 -17.06 -39.43 6.83
CA ILE A 88 -16.95 -37.95 6.74
C ILE A 88 -16.94 -37.31 8.15
N LEU A 89 -17.43 -38.01 9.18
CA LEU A 89 -17.46 -37.49 10.56
C LEU A 89 -16.13 -37.55 11.32
N LEU A 90 -15.02 -37.96 10.69
CA LEU A 90 -13.67 -37.90 11.28
C LEU A 90 -12.68 -37.03 10.50
N PHE A 91 -13.10 -36.34 9.43
CA PHE A 91 -12.22 -35.40 8.71
C PHE A 91 -12.43 -33.93 9.09
N LEU A 92 -13.43 -33.61 9.92
CA LEU A 92 -13.68 -32.24 10.40
C LEU A 92 -13.12 -31.93 11.79
N PHE A 93 -12.41 -32.88 12.43
CA PHE A 93 -11.72 -32.66 13.71
C PHE A 93 -10.18 -32.61 13.60
N PHE A 94 -9.61 -32.72 12.39
CA PHE A 94 -8.14 -32.70 12.18
C PHE A 94 -7.63 -31.75 11.09
N HIS A 95 -8.43 -30.78 10.64
CA HIS A 95 -7.90 -29.64 9.91
C HIS A 95 -8.59 -28.36 10.39
N PRO A 96 -7.98 -27.60 11.31
CA PRO A 96 -8.40 -26.25 11.58
C PRO A 96 -7.89 -25.39 10.42
N HIS A 97 -8.47 -25.54 9.23
CA HIS A 97 -8.37 -24.46 8.26
C HIS A 97 -9.34 -23.39 8.74
N PHE A 98 -8.82 -22.58 9.66
CA PHE A 98 -9.41 -21.34 10.12
C PHE A 98 -10.02 -20.61 8.92
N PRO A 99 -11.32 -20.25 8.96
CA PRO A 99 -11.92 -19.39 7.96
C PRO A 99 -11.52 -17.91 8.18
N SER A 100 -10.25 -17.64 8.50
CA SER A 100 -9.68 -16.29 8.64
C SER A 100 -8.76 -15.88 7.49
N GLU A 101 -8.48 -16.77 6.54
CA GLU A 101 -7.85 -16.40 5.27
C GLU A 101 -8.97 -16.10 4.27
N ILE A 102 -8.98 -14.90 3.68
CA ILE A 102 -10.03 -14.23 2.88
C ILE A 102 -10.68 -13.16 3.77
N ILE A 103 -10.30 -11.88 3.67
CA ILE A 103 -10.38 -11.03 2.48
C ILE A 103 -9.17 -10.10 2.43
N CYS A 104 -8.32 -10.29 1.44
CA CYS A 104 -7.64 -9.14 0.87
C CYS A 104 -7.62 -9.25 -0.65
N THR A 105 -8.75 -8.88 -1.24
CA THR A 105 -8.90 -8.83 -2.70
C THR A 105 -8.21 -7.60 -3.29
N ARG A 106 -7.94 -6.56 -2.48
CA ARG A 106 -7.26 -5.33 -2.94
C ARG A 106 -6.75 -4.48 -1.77
N CYS A 107 -5.60 -3.84 -1.96
CA CYS A 107 -5.07 -2.83 -1.04
C CYS A 107 -5.94 -1.56 -0.99
N PRO A 108 -5.90 -0.80 0.13
CA PRO A 108 -6.58 0.48 0.24
C PRO A 108 -6.14 1.48 -0.84
N ALA A 109 -6.97 2.49 -1.13
CA ALA A 109 -6.61 3.53 -2.08
C ALA A 109 -5.30 4.23 -1.67
N GLY A 110 -4.39 4.42 -2.65
CA GLY A 110 -3.05 4.96 -2.41
C GLY A 110 -2.00 3.93 -1.98
N TRP A 111 -2.37 2.68 -1.77
CA TRP A 111 -1.44 1.58 -1.47
C TRP A 111 -1.24 0.70 -2.71
N GLN A 112 0.01 0.30 -2.95
CA GLN A 112 0.41 -0.62 -4.01
C GLN A 112 0.42 -2.05 -3.50
N GLN A 113 -0.10 -2.98 -4.29
CA GLN A 113 -0.18 -4.39 -3.90
C GLN A 113 1.00 -5.18 -4.48
N PHE A 114 1.64 -5.98 -3.62
CA PHE A 114 2.56 -7.01 -4.04
C PHE A 114 2.31 -8.27 -3.19
N ALA A 115 1.97 -9.38 -3.87
CA ALA A 115 1.51 -10.60 -3.22
C ALA A 115 0.36 -10.34 -2.22
N LYS A 116 0.52 -10.78 -0.96
CA LYS A 116 -0.45 -10.58 0.14
C LYS A 116 -0.08 -9.36 1.01
N THR A 117 0.59 -8.38 0.44
CA THR A 117 1.10 -7.22 1.19
C THR A 117 0.78 -5.93 0.46
N CYS A 118 0.48 -4.89 1.24
CA CYS A 118 0.19 -3.54 0.75
C CYS A 118 1.30 -2.58 1.16
N TYR A 119 1.71 -1.74 0.23
CA TYR A 119 2.79 -0.78 0.40
C TYR A 119 2.33 0.66 0.16
N PHE A 120 2.70 1.56 1.06
CA PHE A 120 2.45 2.99 0.90
C PHE A 120 3.77 3.73 0.72
N PHE A 121 3.91 4.42 -0.42
CA PHE A 121 5.08 5.24 -0.72
C PHE A 121 4.74 6.69 -0.40
N SER A 122 5.48 7.30 0.53
CA SER A 122 5.22 8.68 0.90
C SER A 122 5.63 9.67 -0.21
N SER A 123 4.88 10.76 -0.32
CA SER A 123 5.23 11.92 -1.16
C SER A 123 5.96 13.03 -0.40
N THR A 124 6.03 12.90 0.93
CA THR A 124 6.68 13.84 1.86
C THR A 124 7.85 13.15 2.56
N THR A 125 8.67 13.92 3.28
CA THR A 125 9.86 13.40 3.97
C THR A 125 9.75 13.54 5.49
N LYS A 126 10.39 12.61 6.22
CA LYS A 126 10.42 12.56 7.69
C LYS A 126 11.73 11.93 8.18
N PRO A 127 12.21 12.29 9.40
CA PRO A 127 13.16 11.48 10.14
C PRO A 127 12.66 10.05 10.32
N TRP A 128 13.57 9.08 10.42
CA TRP A 128 13.24 7.65 10.43
C TRP A 128 12.23 7.29 11.55
N LEU A 129 12.44 7.79 12.77
CA LEU A 129 11.52 7.57 13.89
C LEU A 129 10.12 8.13 13.62
N ALA A 130 10.02 9.33 13.03
CA ALA A 130 8.73 9.93 12.68
C ALA A 130 8.04 9.19 11.52
N ALA A 131 8.80 8.63 10.59
CA ALA A 131 8.29 7.75 9.53
C ALA A 131 7.76 6.43 10.09
N LYS A 132 8.49 5.81 11.04
CA LYS A 132 8.06 4.62 11.78
C LYS A 132 6.75 4.86 12.52
N ASP A 133 6.64 5.98 13.24
CA ASP A 133 5.41 6.33 13.96
C ASP A 133 4.24 6.60 13.01
N PHE A 134 4.52 7.23 11.85
CA PHE A 134 3.51 7.37 10.80
C PHE A 134 2.96 6.01 10.37
N CYS A 135 3.83 5.05 9.99
CA CYS A 135 3.34 3.73 9.58
C CYS A 135 2.55 3.04 10.69
N THR A 136 3.02 3.14 11.94
CA THR A 136 2.35 2.57 13.12
C THR A 136 0.92 3.12 13.26
N ASN A 137 0.72 4.42 13.06
CA ASN A 137 -0.60 5.07 13.12
C ASN A 137 -1.57 4.61 12.01
N PHE A 138 -1.05 4.05 10.91
CA PHE A 138 -1.84 3.44 9.83
C PHE A 138 -1.97 1.92 9.93
N ASN A 139 -1.72 1.37 11.13
CA ASN A 139 -1.79 -0.06 11.42
C ASN A 139 -0.87 -0.87 10.47
N SER A 140 0.30 -0.30 10.21
CA SER A 140 1.36 -0.76 9.31
C SER A 140 2.72 -0.56 9.99
N HIS A 141 3.81 -1.00 9.37
CA HIS A 141 5.17 -0.72 9.83
C HIS A 141 6.02 -0.21 8.67
N LEU A 142 7.23 0.29 8.92
CA LEU A 142 8.17 0.56 7.83
C LEU A 142 8.47 -0.75 7.10
N ALA A 143 8.67 -0.67 5.78
CA ALA A 143 8.81 -1.85 4.93
C ALA A 143 9.97 -2.76 5.35
N ILE A 144 9.68 -4.06 5.43
CA ILE A 144 10.62 -5.13 5.69
C ILE A 144 10.89 -5.83 4.37
N VAL A 145 12.16 -6.15 4.09
CA VAL A 145 12.53 -6.83 2.85
C VAL A 145 12.97 -8.24 3.17
N ASN A 146 12.09 -9.19 2.87
CA ASN A 146 12.26 -10.63 3.08
C ASN A 146 12.70 -11.35 1.81
N THR A 147 12.45 -10.77 0.63
CA THR A 147 12.75 -11.43 -0.66
C THR A 147 13.35 -10.49 -1.70
N GLU A 148 14.07 -11.07 -2.67
CA GLU A 148 14.59 -10.32 -3.82
C GLU A 148 13.45 -9.72 -4.68
N GLN A 149 12.34 -10.43 -4.82
CA GLN A 149 11.20 -9.96 -5.61
C GLN A 149 10.51 -8.76 -4.96
N GLU A 150 10.42 -8.75 -3.64
CA GLU A 150 9.96 -7.61 -2.85
C GLU A 150 10.92 -6.43 -2.97
N ASN A 151 12.23 -6.64 -2.84
CA ASN A 151 13.23 -5.60 -3.05
C ASN A 151 13.10 -4.94 -4.44
N LYS A 152 12.96 -5.75 -5.49
CA LYS A 152 12.73 -5.28 -6.86
C LYS A 152 11.40 -4.54 -7.00
N PHE A 153 10.34 -5.03 -6.36
CA PHE A 153 9.05 -4.35 -6.36
C PHE A 153 9.17 -2.95 -5.74
N LEU A 154 9.83 -2.82 -4.60
CA LEU A 154 10.08 -1.53 -3.95
C LEU A 154 10.89 -0.59 -4.86
N ALA A 155 12.01 -1.07 -5.38
CA ALA A 155 12.90 -0.31 -6.27
C ALA A 155 12.17 0.24 -7.51
N ASN A 156 11.32 -0.58 -8.14
CA ASN A 156 10.56 -0.18 -9.34
C ASN A 156 9.50 0.91 -9.09
N HIS A 157 9.12 1.16 -7.84
CA HIS A 157 8.18 2.23 -7.48
C HIS A 157 8.87 3.53 -7.06
N ILE A 158 10.21 3.51 -6.97
CA ILE A 158 11.02 4.67 -6.61
C ILE A 158 11.45 5.36 -7.91
N MET A 159 11.16 6.67 -8.01
CA MET A 159 11.65 7.48 -9.11
C MET A 159 13.17 7.68 -9.00
N ASP A 160 13.83 7.80 -10.15
CA ASP A 160 15.27 8.06 -10.20
C ASP A 160 15.66 9.26 -9.35
N HIS A 161 16.82 9.13 -8.67
CA HIS A 161 17.39 10.08 -7.72
C HIS A 161 16.70 10.21 -6.35
N ARG A 162 15.67 9.40 -6.06
CA ARG A 162 15.09 9.33 -4.70
C ARG A 162 15.60 8.11 -3.95
N VAL A 163 15.67 8.26 -2.63
CA VAL A 163 15.86 7.18 -1.68
C VAL A 163 14.69 7.13 -0.72
N PHE A 164 14.36 5.96 -0.19
CA PHE A 164 13.27 5.80 0.76
C PHE A 164 13.74 5.06 2.01
N TRP A 165 13.27 5.47 3.19
CA TRP A 165 13.45 4.72 4.43
C TRP A 165 12.84 3.32 4.35
N LEU A 166 13.62 2.34 4.79
CA LEU A 166 13.19 0.99 5.11
C LEU A 166 13.04 0.82 6.63
N GLY A 167 12.40 -0.28 7.04
CA GLY A 167 12.24 -0.65 8.44
C GLY A 167 13.47 -1.29 9.07
N LEU A 168 14.67 -1.06 8.55
CA LEU A 168 15.92 -1.69 9.00
C LEU A 168 16.78 -0.67 9.76
N THR A 169 17.27 -1.04 10.94
CA THR A 169 18.10 -0.18 11.80
C THR A 169 19.01 -1.00 12.70
N ASP A 170 20.16 -0.45 13.07
CA ASP A 170 21.05 -0.98 14.11
C ASP A 170 21.28 0.03 15.26
N MET A 171 20.45 1.07 15.37
CA MET A 171 20.51 2.13 16.39
C MET A 171 20.54 1.61 17.85
N HIS A 172 20.10 0.37 18.08
CA HIS A 172 20.20 -0.26 19.40
C HIS A 172 21.60 -0.81 19.70
N THR A 173 22.29 -1.36 18.71
CA THR A 173 23.62 -1.94 18.85
C THR A 173 24.29 -1.94 17.48
N GLU A 174 25.26 -1.05 17.31
CA GLU A 174 26.10 -0.90 16.12
C GLU A 174 26.49 -2.26 15.50
N GLY A 175 26.26 -2.39 14.19
CA GLY A 175 26.56 -3.60 13.42
C GLY A 175 25.53 -4.73 13.57
N ASN A 176 24.56 -4.61 14.49
CA ASN A 176 23.46 -5.58 14.65
C ASN A 176 22.15 -5.05 14.07
N TRP A 177 22.05 -5.11 12.75
CA TRP A 177 20.88 -4.69 11.99
C TRP A 177 19.64 -5.56 12.27
N LYS A 178 18.54 -4.89 12.60
CA LYS A 178 17.23 -5.49 12.89
C LYS A 178 16.11 -4.75 12.17
N TRP A 179 15.11 -5.52 11.76
CA TRP A 179 13.87 -4.99 11.23
C TRP A 179 12.99 -4.44 12.35
N VAL A 180 12.04 -3.57 12.01
CA VAL A 180 11.07 -2.97 12.94
C VAL A 180 10.16 -3.98 13.64
N ASP A 181 10.06 -5.22 13.13
CA ASP A 181 9.37 -6.34 13.78
C ASP A 181 10.26 -7.10 14.79
N GLY A 182 11.54 -6.71 14.91
CA GLY A 182 12.54 -7.31 15.79
C GLY A 182 13.31 -8.47 15.17
N SER A 183 13.00 -8.89 13.94
CA SER A 183 13.74 -9.94 13.24
C SER A 183 15.15 -9.47 12.86
N ILE A 184 16.10 -10.40 12.87
CA ILE A 184 17.50 -10.12 12.54
C ILE A 184 17.65 -10.11 11.02
N LEU A 185 18.48 -9.20 10.50
CA LEU A 185 18.82 -9.16 9.09
C LEU A 185 19.46 -10.48 8.62
N SER A 186 18.78 -11.21 7.73
CA SER A 186 19.25 -12.47 7.15
C SER A 186 19.58 -12.37 5.66
N LEU A 187 18.97 -11.41 4.97
CA LEU A 187 19.16 -11.12 3.54
C LEU A 187 19.34 -9.61 3.38
N SER A 188 20.39 -9.20 2.70
CA SER A 188 20.71 -7.79 2.50
C SER A 188 20.96 -7.45 1.04
N PHE A 189 20.61 -6.23 0.66
CA PHE A 189 20.90 -5.68 -0.67
C PHE A 189 21.73 -4.40 -0.57
N TRP A 190 22.65 -4.34 0.41
CA TRP A 190 23.58 -3.22 0.58
C TRP A 190 24.28 -2.85 -0.73
N ASN A 191 24.45 -1.55 -0.94
CA ASN A 191 25.29 -1.04 -2.02
C ASN A 191 26.75 -1.42 -1.76
N SER A 192 27.57 -1.41 -2.80
CA SER A 192 29.00 -1.70 -2.67
C SER A 192 29.67 -0.71 -1.72
N GLY A 193 30.19 -1.21 -0.59
CA GLY A 193 30.82 -0.39 0.44
C GLY A 193 29.93 -0.10 1.65
N GLU A 194 28.64 -0.47 1.60
CA GLU A 194 27.68 -0.27 2.69
C GLU A 194 27.44 -1.54 3.51
N PRO A 195 26.99 -1.42 4.78
CA PRO A 195 26.90 -0.16 5.54
C PRO A 195 28.30 0.35 5.96
N ASN A 196 28.53 1.65 5.87
CA ASN A 196 29.84 2.27 6.09
C ASN A 196 29.94 3.09 7.38
N ASN A 197 28.81 3.35 8.05
CA ASN A 197 28.67 4.10 9.28
C ASN A 197 29.39 5.46 9.25
N VAL A 198 29.17 6.25 8.19
CA VAL A 198 29.91 7.51 7.98
C VAL A 198 29.50 8.59 8.99
N GLY A 199 30.51 9.31 9.49
CA GLY A 199 30.32 10.50 10.34
C GLY A 199 30.41 10.20 11.84
N HIS A 200 30.45 11.27 12.64
CA HIS A 200 30.70 11.14 14.09
C HIS A 200 29.51 10.60 14.90
N GLN A 201 28.30 10.72 14.36
CA GLN A 201 27.06 10.24 14.99
C GLN A 201 26.58 8.91 14.40
N GLY A 202 27.27 8.41 13.38
CA GLY A 202 26.93 7.19 12.67
C GLY A 202 25.73 7.28 11.74
N GLU A 203 25.48 6.17 11.07
CA GLU A 203 24.41 5.95 10.10
C GLU A 203 23.64 4.68 10.46
N ASP A 204 22.60 4.82 11.28
CA ASP A 204 21.97 3.65 11.90
C ASP A 204 20.64 3.23 11.24
N CYS A 205 20.26 3.83 10.11
CA CYS A 205 18.96 3.63 9.47
C CYS A 205 19.09 3.34 7.98
N ALA A 206 18.43 2.30 7.48
CA ALA A 206 18.59 1.91 6.08
C ALA A 206 17.64 2.65 5.13
N THR A 207 18.15 3.02 3.97
CA THR A 207 17.40 3.50 2.80
C THR A 207 17.55 2.57 1.61
N ILE A 208 16.65 2.68 0.64
CA ILE A 208 16.70 1.99 -0.66
C ILE A 208 16.70 2.99 -1.82
N TYR A 209 17.56 2.77 -2.81
CA TYR A 209 17.62 3.51 -4.09
C TYR A 209 16.69 2.90 -5.15
N SER A 210 16.42 3.62 -6.26
CA SER A 210 15.72 3.06 -7.44
C SER A 210 16.46 1.88 -8.10
N SER A 211 17.77 1.72 -7.84
CA SER A 211 18.54 0.54 -8.25
C SER A 211 18.24 -0.72 -7.43
N GLY A 212 17.55 -0.58 -6.29
CA GLY A 212 17.30 -1.64 -5.32
C GLY A 212 18.46 -1.90 -4.36
N HIS A 213 19.56 -1.16 -4.47
CA HIS A 213 20.63 -1.21 -3.47
C HIS A 213 20.29 -0.35 -2.25
N TRP A 214 20.86 -0.70 -1.11
CA TRP A 214 20.61 -0.02 0.16
C TRP A 214 21.79 0.83 0.61
N ASN A 215 21.50 1.89 1.36
CA ASN A 215 22.46 2.71 2.11
C ASN A 215 22.09 2.68 3.58
N ASP A 216 23.05 2.69 4.48
CA ASP A 216 22.82 3.24 5.81
C ASP A 216 22.84 4.77 5.75
N ALA A 217 22.05 5.44 6.56
CA ALA A 217 22.01 6.90 6.61
C ALA A 217 21.72 7.38 8.03
N THR A 218 22.15 8.60 8.35
CA THR A 218 21.82 9.22 9.63
C THR A 218 20.30 9.30 9.82
N CYS A 219 19.78 8.66 10.87
CA CYS A 219 18.34 8.52 11.12
C CYS A 219 17.55 9.85 11.24
N SER A 220 18.24 10.96 11.53
CA SER A 220 17.64 12.30 11.57
C SER A 220 17.40 12.93 10.19
N ASN A 221 17.92 12.34 9.12
CA ASN A 221 17.73 12.82 7.76
C ASN A 221 16.24 12.77 7.39
N ALA A 222 15.79 13.77 6.62
CA ALA A 222 14.42 13.83 6.17
C ALA A 222 14.29 13.14 4.81
N GLU A 223 13.99 11.85 4.82
CA GLU A 223 13.74 11.06 3.61
C GLU A 223 12.28 10.67 3.46
N PRO A 224 11.78 10.41 2.24
CA PRO A 224 10.51 9.73 2.08
C PRO A 224 10.62 8.29 2.59
N TRP A 225 9.50 7.61 2.80
CA TRP A 225 9.47 6.30 3.46
C TRP A 225 8.44 5.38 2.84
N VAL A 226 8.65 4.07 3.02
CA VAL A 226 7.68 3.06 2.61
C VAL A 226 7.08 2.39 3.84
N CYS A 227 5.75 2.41 3.94
CA CYS A 227 5.04 1.57 4.91
C CYS A 227 4.59 0.26 4.26
N GLU A 228 4.49 -0.78 5.06
CA GLU A 228 4.06 -2.12 4.71
C GLU A 228 3.01 -2.61 5.71
N ARG A 229 1.97 -3.27 5.20
CA ARG A 229 0.99 -3.99 6.02
C ARG A 229 0.53 -5.25 5.29
N SER A 230 0.23 -6.29 6.07
CA SER A 230 -0.48 -7.44 5.54
C SER A 230 -1.82 -7.02 4.94
N CYS A 231 -2.07 -7.61 3.79
CA CYS A 231 -3.38 -7.80 3.22
C CYS A 231 -3.97 -9.04 3.94
#